data_AF-A0A2V8JWK7-F1
#
_entry.id   AF-A0A2V8JWK7-F1
#
_cell.length_a   1.000
_cell.length_b   1.000
_cell.length_c   1.000
_cell.angle_alpha   90.00
_cell.angle_beta   90.00
_cell.angle_gamma   90.00
#
_symmetry.space_group_name_H-M   'P 1'
#
loop_
_entity.id
_entity.type
_entity.pdbx_description
1 polymer ?
#
loop_
_entity_poly.entity_id
_entity_poly.type
_entity_poly.pdbx_seq_one_letter_code
_entity_poly.pdbx_strand_id
1 'polypeptide(L)'
;MTEGNDAVQPKSTETTEPESGKTQQVRPPITRRDFLIRSNAGAVAVGVMSGAGFAATLVPEPQAPPRPAPPAAPPNPVTTRRVSLDIDGKKHDVTVDVRESLWETLNYQLGQSNCNLGCDRAQCGACTVVVDGRAVNGCSLLTARYGRGQKILTVAGIASGPGVQGLHPLQRAFWLEGGFQCGICTRGFIMSSYALLQSNKNPTTEQIKEALSGNICRCGEYAKILNSVKKAAAELRGEKVTYTAPLITDEAPTPITQNTGPSTSRQFEFVTALGTIEQFDDLALELKQKPGILGVSGTERTVTPIWDPSRLDEIRVRQMLAETGHPVRP
;
A
#
# COMPACT_ATOMS: atom_id res chain seq x y z
N MET A 1 3.34 55.19 40.44
CA MET A 1 2.19 55.39 41.32
C MET A 1 1.23 54.25 41.05
N THR A 2 0.95 53.49 42.10
CA THR A 2 0.26 52.20 42.12
C THR A 2 -1.23 52.37 42.40
N GLU A 3 -2.09 51.79 41.57
CA GLU A 3 -3.46 51.36 41.88
C GLU A 3 -3.75 50.22 40.87
N GLY A 4 -4.42 49.10 41.15
CA GLY A 4 -5.10 48.57 42.31
C GLY A 4 -5.53 47.15 41.91
N ASN A 5 -5.39 46.22 42.85
CA ASN A 5 -5.51 44.78 42.72
C ASN A 5 -7.00 44.35 42.78
N ASP A 6 -7.38 43.24 42.14
CA ASP A 6 -8.39 42.29 42.66
C ASP A 6 -8.44 41.03 41.78
N ALA A 7 -7.49 40.12 42.03
CA ALA A 7 -7.51 38.75 41.54
C ALA A 7 -8.01 37.83 42.67
N VAL A 8 -9.19 37.25 42.45
CA VAL A 8 -9.83 36.26 43.31
C VAL A 8 -9.03 34.95 43.31
N GLN A 9 -8.54 34.57 44.49
CA GLN A 9 -7.94 33.25 44.74
C GLN A 9 -9.00 32.24 45.22
N PRO A 10 -9.02 30.99 44.73
CA PRO A 10 -9.81 29.94 45.35
C PRO A 10 -9.10 29.34 46.58
N LYS A 11 -9.85 29.26 47.68
CA LYS A 11 -9.47 28.68 48.98
C LYS A 11 -9.09 27.19 48.87
N SER A 12 -7.97 26.86 49.49
CA SER A 12 -7.60 25.51 49.95
C SER A 12 -8.60 25.00 50.99
N THR A 13 -8.96 23.72 50.92
CA THR A 13 -9.68 23.02 52.00
C THR A 13 -8.86 21.80 52.39
N GLU A 14 -8.54 21.74 53.68
CA GLU A 14 -7.80 20.69 54.36
C GLU A 14 -8.54 19.37 54.39
N THR A 15 -7.70 18.35 54.43
CA THR A 15 -7.91 16.92 54.66
C THR A 15 -8.62 16.62 55.98
N THR A 16 -9.60 15.72 55.93
CA THR A 16 -10.10 14.96 57.08
C THR A 16 -10.11 13.46 56.72
N GLU A 17 -9.36 12.67 57.48
CA GLU A 17 -9.42 11.21 57.47
C GLU A 17 -10.70 10.72 58.17
N PRO A 18 -11.19 9.52 57.81
CA PRO A 18 -11.85 8.69 58.81
C PRO A 18 -11.30 7.26 58.86
N GLU A 19 -11.37 6.73 60.08
CA GLU A 19 -10.85 5.46 60.59
C GLU A 19 -11.38 4.18 59.93
N SER A 20 -10.58 3.13 60.14
CA SER A 20 -10.77 1.74 59.77
C SER A 20 -12.04 1.06 60.32
N GLY A 21 -12.70 0.23 59.50
CA GLY A 21 -13.70 -0.73 60.01
C GLY A 21 -14.45 -1.57 58.98
N LYS A 22 -13.95 -2.80 58.74
CA LYS A 22 -14.62 -4.02 58.22
C LYS A 22 -15.08 -4.03 56.74
N THR A 23 -14.29 -4.71 55.88
CA THR A 23 -14.64 -4.99 54.48
C THR A 23 -15.41 -6.32 54.35
N GLN A 24 -16.67 -6.24 53.91
CA GLN A 24 -17.42 -7.38 53.36
C GLN A 24 -16.83 -7.79 52.01
N GLN A 25 -16.48 -9.07 51.84
CA GLN A 25 -16.02 -9.62 50.57
C GLN A 25 -17.17 -9.67 49.55
N VAL A 26 -17.14 -8.78 48.56
CA VAL A 26 -18.00 -8.84 47.36
C VAL A 26 -17.41 -9.89 46.41
N ARG A 27 -18.18 -10.92 46.05
CA ARG A 27 -17.78 -11.92 45.05
C ARG A 27 -17.69 -11.27 43.66
N PRO A 28 -16.64 -11.54 42.86
CA PRO A 28 -16.50 -10.96 41.54
C PRO A 28 -17.54 -11.52 40.54
N PRO A 29 -17.92 -10.76 39.51
CA PRO A 29 -18.91 -11.20 38.53
C PRO A 29 -18.33 -12.31 37.63
N ILE A 30 -19.15 -13.33 37.39
CA ILE A 30 -18.84 -14.50 36.56
C ILE A 30 -18.51 -14.05 35.13
N THR A 31 -17.35 -14.44 34.62
CA THR A 31 -16.92 -14.06 33.26
C THR A 31 -17.43 -15.07 32.21
N ARG A 32 -17.50 -14.66 30.94
CA ARG A 32 -17.88 -15.56 29.81
C ARG A 32 -17.00 -16.83 29.73
N ARG A 33 -15.77 -16.77 30.24
CA ARG A 33 -14.83 -17.90 30.30
C ARG A 33 -15.28 -18.95 31.33
N ASP A 34 -15.82 -18.52 32.47
CA ASP A 34 -16.32 -19.43 33.51
C ASP A 34 -17.62 -20.14 33.10
N PHE A 35 -18.45 -19.49 32.29
CA PHE A 35 -19.68 -20.08 31.74
C PHE A 35 -19.38 -21.22 30.74
N LEU A 36 -18.37 -21.04 29.88
CA LEU A 36 -17.97 -22.04 28.90
C LEU A 36 -17.24 -23.25 29.51
N ILE A 37 -16.52 -23.06 30.61
CA ILE A 37 -15.87 -24.17 31.33
C ILE A 37 -16.89 -25.01 32.11
N ARG A 38 -17.97 -24.40 32.61
CA ARG A 38 -19.03 -25.11 33.36
C ARG A 38 -20.09 -25.81 32.49
N SER A 39 -20.16 -25.54 31.19
CA SER A 39 -21.23 -26.06 30.31
C SER A 39 -20.97 -27.46 29.73
N ASN A 40 -19.85 -28.10 30.04
CA ASN A 40 -19.56 -29.49 29.63
C ASN A 40 -20.15 -30.58 30.55
N ALA A 41 -21.02 -30.22 31.50
CA ALA A 41 -21.71 -31.18 32.35
C ALA A 41 -23.23 -31.10 32.15
N GLY A 42 -23.76 -31.97 31.29
CA GLY A 42 -25.16 -32.42 31.37
C GLY A 42 -25.98 -32.34 30.08
N ALA A 43 -26.06 -33.46 29.35
CA ALA A 43 -27.25 -33.87 28.62
C ALA A 43 -27.14 -35.34 28.18
N VAL A 44 -27.81 -36.27 28.89
CA VAL A 44 -28.34 -37.49 28.26
C VAL A 44 -29.71 -37.78 28.84
N ALA A 45 -30.69 -37.85 27.94
CA ALA A 45 -32.11 -38.09 28.18
C ALA A 45 -32.40 -39.56 28.51
N VAL A 46 -33.44 -39.76 29.33
CA VAL A 46 -34.01 -41.07 29.67
C VAL A 46 -34.95 -41.50 28.53
N GLY A 47 -34.75 -42.71 27.98
CA GLY A 47 -35.61 -43.33 26.97
C GLY A 47 -35.49 -44.85 27.00
N VAL A 48 -36.62 -45.55 26.95
CA VAL A 48 -36.88 -46.94 27.39
C VAL A 48 -36.41 -48.01 26.39
N MET A 49 -36.04 -49.19 26.94
CA MET A 49 -35.52 -50.38 26.25
C MET A 49 -36.48 -51.02 25.22
N SER A 50 -35.89 -51.66 24.20
CA SER A 50 -36.32 -52.97 23.66
C SER A 50 -35.22 -53.58 22.78
N GLY A 51 -34.72 -54.77 23.14
CA GLY A 51 -34.29 -55.78 22.17
C GLY A 51 -32.79 -56.03 21.96
N ALA A 52 -32.38 -57.25 22.32
CA ALA A 52 -31.28 -58.06 21.75
C ALA A 52 -29.82 -57.65 22.03
N GLY A 53 -29.30 -58.17 23.14
CA GLY A 53 -28.14 -59.06 23.18
C GLY A 53 -26.95 -58.77 22.25
N PHE A 54 -26.08 -57.85 22.67
CA PHE A 54 -24.64 -57.94 22.45
C PHE A 54 -23.95 -57.47 23.73
N ALA A 55 -23.53 -58.41 24.58
CA ALA A 55 -22.60 -58.12 25.67
C ALA A 55 -21.21 -57.92 25.07
N ALA A 56 -20.99 -56.77 24.43
CA ALA A 56 -19.66 -56.30 24.12
C ALA A 56 -19.03 -55.85 25.44
N THR A 57 -18.12 -56.65 25.99
CA THR A 57 -17.21 -56.22 27.04
C THR A 57 -16.33 -55.12 26.46
N LEU A 58 -16.81 -53.87 26.56
CA LEU A 58 -16.01 -52.69 26.32
C LEU A 58 -14.95 -52.64 27.41
N VAL A 59 -13.77 -53.17 27.11
CA VAL A 59 -12.56 -52.88 27.86
C VAL A 59 -12.33 -51.36 27.69
N PRO A 60 -12.34 -50.55 28.75
CA PRO A 60 -12.04 -49.14 28.63
C PRO A 60 -10.61 -49.02 28.09
N GLU A 61 -10.47 -48.45 26.90
CA GLU A 61 -9.17 -48.11 26.36
C GLU A 61 -8.50 -47.10 27.31
N PRO A 62 -7.22 -47.31 27.71
CA PRO A 62 -6.54 -46.37 28.59
C PRO A 62 -6.55 -44.99 27.93
N GLN A 63 -7.23 -44.03 28.54
CA GLN A 63 -7.17 -42.65 28.08
C GLN A 63 -5.72 -42.20 28.14
N ALA A 64 -5.15 -41.91 26.96
CA ALA A 64 -3.84 -41.30 26.87
C ALA A 64 -3.82 -40.05 27.77
N PRO A 65 -2.79 -39.88 28.61
CA PRO A 65 -2.73 -38.74 29.51
C PRO A 65 -2.87 -37.44 28.69
N PRO A 66 -3.60 -36.43 29.20
CA PRO A 66 -3.76 -35.17 28.50
C PRO A 66 -2.38 -34.62 28.14
N ARG A 67 -2.16 -34.40 26.85
CA ARG A 67 -0.89 -33.87 26.33
C ARG A 67 -0.61 -32.57 27.09
N PRO A 68 0.59 -32.39 27.66
CA PRO A 68 0.94 -31.14 28.34
C PRO A 68 0.65 -29.98 27.39
N ALA A 69 -0.10 -28.98 27.87
CA ALA A 69 -0.27 -27.75 27.10
C ALA A 69 1.13 -27.22 26.73
N PRO A 70 1.34 -26.75 25.50
CA PRO A 70 2.61 -26.16 25.13
C PRO A 70 2.96 -25.06 26.15
N PRO A 71 4.23 -24.95 26.56
CA PRO A 71 4.65 -23.94 27.52
C PRO A 71 4.15 -22.58 27.03
N ALA A 72 3.51 -21.83 27.93
CA ALA A 72 3.06 -20.48 27.63
C ALA A 72 4.25 -19.70 27.06
N ALA A 73 4.04 -19.11 25.88
CA ALA A 73 5.06 -18.25 25.27
C ALA A 73 5.54 -17.24 26.32
N PRO A 74 6.85 -16.96 26.40
CA PRO A 74 7.37 -15.99 27.37
C PRO A 74 6.60 -14.67 27.22
N PRO A 75 6.28 -13.99 28.33
CA PRO A 75 5.62 -12.70 28.23
C PRO A 75 6.47 -11.77 27.37
N ASN A 76 5.82 -11.16 26.38
CA ASN A 76 6.41 -10.10 25.58
C ASN A 76 7.13 -9.09 26.50
N PRO A 77 8.34 -8.61 26.15
CA PRO A 77 8.99 -7.57 26.93
C PRO A 77 8.02 -6.40 27.12
N VAL A 78 8.08 -5.73 28.28
CA VAL A 78 7.11 -4.68 28.71
C VAL A 78 6.92 -3.57 27.65
N THR A 79 7.89 -3.43 26.75
CA THR A 79 7.90 -2.48 25.63
C THR A 79 7.12 -2.95 24.40
N THR A 80 6.54 -4.14 24.37
CA THR A 80 5.86 -4.69 23.19
C THR A 80 4.43 -5.13 23.47
N ARG A 81 3.56 -4.99 22.46
CA ARG A 81 2.13 -5.30 22.56
C ARG A 81 1.65 -6.07 21.34
N ARG A 82 0.88 -7.13 21.56
CA ARG A 82 0.14 -7.82 20.49
C ARG A 82 -1.09 -7.01 20.09
N VAL A 83 -1.28 -6.78 18.80
CA VAL A 83 -2.44 -6.09 18.21
C VAL A 83 -2.95 -6.84 16.99
N SER A 84 -4.26 -6.77 16.74
CA SER A 84 -4.93 -7.31 15.54
C SER A 84 -5.41 -6.13 14.69
N LEU A 85 -4.63 -5.72 13.70
CA LEU A 85 -4.93 -4.58 12.83
C LEU A 85 -5.89 -5.00 11.71
N ASP A 86 -6.75 -4.09 11.26
CA ASP A 86 -7.56 -4.25 10.05
C ASP A 86 -7.04 -3.24 9.02
N ILE A 87 -6.31 -3.73 8.03
CA ILE A 87 -5.64 -2.93 7.00
C ILE A 87 -6.17 -3.38 5.64
N ASP A 88 -6.75 -2.45 4.89
CA ASP A 88 -7.36 -2.73 3.58
C ASP A 88 -8.37 -3.89 3.63
N GLY A 89 -9.13 -3.99 4.72
CA GLY A 89 -10.12 -5.04 4.97
C GLY A 89 -9.53 -6.40 5.39
N LYS A 90 -8.21 -6.50 5.57
CA LYS A 90 -7.50 -7.72 5.96
C LYS A 90 -7.00 -7.63 7.40
N LYS A 91 -7.14 -8.73 8.14
CA LYS A 91 -6.64 -8.82 9.52
C LYS A 91 -5.14 -9.15 9.55
N HIS A 92 -4.40 -8.40 10.35
CA HIS A 92 -2.98 -8.59 10.59
C HIS A 92 -2.71 -8.67 12.10
N ASP A 93 -2.35 -9.85 12.59
CA ASP A 93 -1.90 -10.05 13.97
C ASP A 93 -0.40 -9.81 14.06
N VAL A 94 0.02 -8.77 14.79
CA VAL A 94 1.43 -8.38 14.93
C VAL A 94 1.77 -8.10 16.38
N THR A 95 3.05 -8.25 16.73
CA THR A 95 3.61 -7.79 18.01
C THR A 95 4.50 -6.59 17.73
N VAL A 96 4.14 -5.44 18.28
CA VAL A 96 4.77 -4.15 17.96
C VAL A 96 5.41 -3.55 19.21
N ASP A 97 6.50 -2.79 19.05
CA ASP A 97 7.00 -1.93 20.13
C ASP A 97 5.96 -0.82 20.40
N VAL A 98 5.80 -0.42 21.66
CA VAL A 98 4.82 0.61 22.05
C VAL A 98 5.13 1.99 21.45
N ARG A 99 6.35 2.21 20.94
CA ARG A 99 6.81 3.43 20.26
C ARG A 99 6.76 3.32 18.74
N GLU A 100 6.54 2.13 18.20
CA GLU A 100 6.52 1.89 16.76
C GLU A 100 5.34 2.63 16.11
N SER A 101 5.65 3.38 15.07
CA SER A 101 4.65 4.08 14.28
C SER A 101 3.90 3.13 13.34
N LEU A 102 2.70 3.52 12.93
CA LEU A 102 1.90 2.77 11.97
C LEU A 102 2.61 2.65 10.63
N TRP A 103 3.35 3.69 10.24
CA TRP A 103 4.18 3.63 9.03
C TRP A 103 5.26 2.55 9.13
N GLU A 104 5.98 2.47 10.25
CA GLU A 104 7.01 1.44 10.48
C GLU A 104 6.40 0.05 10.48
N THR A 105 5.27 -0.18 11.17
CA THR A 105 4.62 -1.50 11.16
C THR A 105 4.20 -1.90 9.74
N LEU A 106 3.58 -0.99 8.98
CA LEU A 106 3.18 -1.24 7.60
C LEU A 106 4.37 -1.63 6.72
N ASN A 107 5.47 -0.89 6.80
CA ASN A 107 6.58 -1.04 5.85
C ASN A 107 7.63 -2.05 6.31
N TYR A 108 8.03 -2.04 7.58
CA TYR A 108 9.10 -2.88 8.09
C TYR A 108 8.62 -4.26 8.53
N GLN A 109 7.49 -4.34 9.24
CA GLN A 109 6.97 -5.65 9.68
C GLN A 109 6.12 -6.34 8.60
N LEU A 110 5.21 -5.59 7.97
CA LEU A 110 4.26 -6.16 7.01
C LEU A 110 4.75 -6.11 5.56
N GLY A 111 5.84 -5.39 5.26
CA GLY A 111 6.37 -5.25 3.90
C GLY A 111 5.44 -4.50 2.93
N GLN A 112 4.44 -3.79 3.45
CA GLN A 112 3.45 -3.06 2.67
C GLN A 112 3.96 -1.65 2.33
N SER A 113 4.63 -1.52 1.19
CA SER A 113 5.03 -0.20 0.66
C SER A 113 3.84 0.53 0.03
N ASN A 114 2.82 0.85 0.83
CA ASN A 114 1.59 1.52 0.40
C ASN A 114 1.46 2.95 0.94
N CYS A 115 2.42 3.42 1.73
CA CYS A 115 2.55 4.80 2.19
C CYS A 115 4.04 5.16 2.26
N ASN A 116 4.42 6.39 1.86
CA ASN A 116 5.83 6.78 1.80
C ASN A 116 6.25 7.49 3.09
N LEU A 117 7.50 7.31 3.53
CA LEU A 117 8.07 8.16 4.58
C LEU A 117 8.80 9.33 3.96
N GLY A 118 8.55 10.52 4.50
CA GLY A 118 9.27 11.73 4.12
C GLY A 118 9.93 12.36 5.35
N CYS A 119 9.22 13.26 6.01
CA CYS A 119 9.76 14.06 7.11
C CYS A 119 9.84 13.35 8.48
N ASP A 120 9.10 12.26 8.66
CA ASP A 120 8.92 11.52 9.94
C ASP A 120 8.56 12.38 11.17
N ARG A 121 7.81 13.46 10.95
CA ARG A 121 7.39 14.41 11.99
C ARG A 121 6.04 15.05 11.70
N ALA A 122 5.18 14.34 10.95
CA ALA A 122 3.81 14.75 10.61
C ALA A 122 3.65 16.10 9.88
N GLN A 123 4.65 16.50 9.10
CA GLN A 123 4.63 17.79 8.38
C GLN A 123 4.39 17.68 6.87
N CYS A 124 4.84 16.60 6.23
CA CYS A 124 4.82 16.51 4.76
C CYS A 124 3.62 15.75 4.17
N GLY A 125 2.88 14.99 4.98
CA GLY A 125 1.73 14.20 4.50
C GLY A 125 2.06 13.03 3.57
N ALA A 126 3.33 12.71 3.30
CA ALA A 126 3.67 11.61 2.39
C ALA A 126 3.22 10.23 2.91
N CYS A 127 3.12 10.09 4.24
CA CYS A 127 2.72 8.88 4.94
C CYS A 127 1.21 8.81 5.22
N THR A 128 0.40 9.65 4.58
CA THR A 128 -1.05 9.68 4.86
C THR A 128 -1.70 8.34 4.55
N VAL A 129 -2.44 7.84 5.53
CA VAL A 129 -3.41 6.74 5.42
C VAL A 129 -4.77 7.26 5.89
N VAL A 130 -5.83 6.49 5.66
CA VAL A 130 -7.16 6.81 6.16
C VAL A 130 -7.50 5.87 7.31
N VAL A 131 -7.83 6.43 8.47
CA VAL A 131 -8.25 5.69 9.65
C VAL A 131 -9.67 6.12 9.99
N ASP A 132 -10.62 5.18 9.97
CA ASP A 132 -12.04 5.42 10.27
C ASP A 132 -12.58 6.66 9.50
N GLY A 133 -12.24 6.74 8.20
CA GLY A 133 -12.66 7.81 7.29
C GLY A 133 -11.84 9.11 7.37
N ARG A 134 -10.87 9.23 8.28
CA ARG A 134 -10.04 10.44 8.44
C ARG A 134 -8.65 10.25 7.87
N ALA A 135 -8.19 11.19 7.06
CA ALA A 135 -6.80 11.26 6.63
C ALA A 135 -5.88 11.62 7.80
N VAL A 136 -4.84 10.81 8.03
CA VAL A 136 -3.92 10.93 9.17
C VAL A 136 -2.50 10.55 8.78
N ASN A 137 -1.51 11.19 9.41
CA ASN A 137 -0.09 10.92 9.18
C ASN A 137 0.33 9.62 9.88
N GLY A 138 0.59 8.55 9.11
CA GLY A 138 0.97 7.24 9.63
C GLY A 138 2.21 7.26 10.53
N CYS A 139 3.16 8.18 10.29
CA CYS A 139 4.38 8.31 11.08
C CYS A 139 4.14 8.87 12.51
N SER A 140 3.00 9.51 12.76
CA SER A 140 2.64 10.05 14.10
C SER A 140 1.72 9.13 14.90
N LEU A 141 1.29 8.02 14.33
CA LEU A 141 0.34 7.11 14.95
C LEU A 141 1.08 5.94 15.57
N LEU A 142 0.95 5.74 16.88
CA LEU A 142 1.55 4.57 17.54
C LEU A 142 0.72 3.32 17.26
N THR A 143 1.30 2.32 16.60
CA THR A 143 0.58 1.09 16.21
C THR A 143 -0.03 0.38 17.41
N ALA A 144 0.67 0.40 18.54
CA ALA A 144 0.18 -0.19 19.79
C ALA A 144 -1.17 0.39 20.26
N ARG A 145 -1.63 1.54 19.78
CA ARG A 145 -2.95 2.12 20.12
C ARG A 145 -4.10 1.52 19.30
N TYR A 146 -3.81 0.78 18.23
CA TYR A 146 -4.78 0.19 17.32
C TYR A 146 -5.14 -1.25 17.67
N GLY A 147 -5.96 -1.86 16.82
CA GLY A 147 -6.45 -3.24 16.94
C GLY A 147 -7.67 -3.38 17.84
N ARG A 148 -8.51 -2.34 17.90
CA ARG A 148 -9.77 -2.29 18.66
C ARG A 148 -10.98 -2.07 17.75
N GLY A 149 -10.88 -2.49 16.48
CA GLY A 149 -11.94 -2.38 15.48
C GLY A 149 -11.77 -1.25 14.47
N GLN A 150 -10.77 -0.37 14.63
CA GLN A 150 -10.48 0.68 13.66
C GLN A 150 -10.13 0.09 12.28
N LYS A 151 -10.56 0.77 11.22
CA LYS A 151 -10.27 0.42 9.84
C LYS A 151 -9.17 1.32 9.30
N ILE A 152 -8.07 0.71 8.88
CA ILE A 152 -6.94 1.40 8.27
C ILE A 152 -7.00 1.13 6.77
N LEU A 153 -7.01 2.18 5.97
CA LEU A 153 -7.06 2.12 4.52
C LEU A 153 -5.83 2.81 3.95
N THR A 154 -5.12 2.11 3.09
CA THR A 154 -3.92 2.58 2.39
C THR A 154 -4.24 2.87 0.92
N VAL A 155 -3.25 3.37 0.17
CA VAL A 155 -3.41 3.63 -1.27
C VAL A 155 -3.68 2.35 -2.07
N ALA A 156 -3.30 1.18 -1.59
CA ALA A 156 -3.59 -0.08 -2.26
C ALA A 156 -5.06 -0.49 -2.05
N GLY A 157 -5.61 -0.24 -0.86
CA GLY A 157 -6.96 -0.65 -0.50
C GLY A 157 -8.09 0.09 -1.23
N ILE A 158 -7.80 1.22 -1.88
CA ILE A 158 -8.83 1.96 -2.65
C ILE A 158 -9.02 1.43 -4.07
N ALA A 159 -8.11 0.58 -4.58
CA ALA A 159 -8.23 0.01 -5.91
C ALA A 159 -9.40 -0.98 -5.96
N SER A 160 -10.16 -0.95 -7.06
CA SER A 160 -11.32 -1.82 -7.29
C SER A 160 -10.97 -3.14 -7.99
N GLY A 161 -9.72 -3.30 -8.44
CA GLY A 161 -9.29 -4.51 -9.15
C GLY A 161 -7.85 -4.43 -9.66
N PRO A 162 -7.43 -5.40 -10.49
CA PRO A 162 -6.10 -5.39 -11.10
C PRO A 162 -6.01 -4.43 -12.28
N GLY A 163 -4.77 -4.03 -12.59
CA GLY A 163 -4.43 -3.23 -13.76
C GLY A 163 -5.07 -1.85 -13.77
N VAL A 164 -5.01 -1.22 -14.95
CA VAL A 164 -5.47 0.16 -15.17
C VAL A 164 -6.97 0.33 -14.90
N GLN A 165 -7.77 -0.67 -15.28
CA GLN A 165 -9.22 -0.66 -15.08
C GLN A 165 -9.63 -0.78 -13.61
N GLY A 166 -8.77 -1.42 -12.81
CA GLY A 166 -8.97 -1.54 -11.37
C GLY A 166 -8.56 -0.30 -10.57
N LEU A 167 -7.98 0.72 -11.20
CA LEU A 167 -7.60 1.95 -10.50
C LEU A 167 -8.82 2.73 -10.05
N HIS A 168 -8.78 3.15 -8.78
CA HIS A 168 -9.72 4.13 -8.26
C HIS A 168 -9.65 5.42 -9.09
N PRO A 169 -10.76 6.16 -9.30
CA PRO A 169 -10.76 7.40 -10.07
C PRO A 169 -9.68 8.40 -9.65
N LEU A 170 -9.37 8.49 -8.35
CA LEU A 170 -8.24 9.30 -7.86
C LEU A 170 -6.88 8.81 -8.36
N GLN A 171 -6.58 7.50 -8.26
CA GLN A 171 -5.31 6.96 -8.75
C GLN A 171 -5.16 7.20 -10.25
N ARG A 172 -6.24 6.96 -11.00
CA ARG A 172 -6.29 7.16 -12.45
C ARG A 172 -6.14 8.62 -12.84
N ALA A 173 -6.84 9.53 -12.16
CA ALA A 173 -6.73 10.96 -12.42
C ALA A 173 -5.33 11.49 -12.14
N PHE A 174 -4.71 11.10 -11.03
CA PHE A 174 -3.31 11.48 -10.75
C PHE A 174 -2.38 10.96 -11.83
N TRP A 175 -2.61 9.74 -12.32
CA TRP A 175 -1.79 9.18 -13.41
C TRP A 175 -1.96 9.96 -14.72
N LEU A 176 -3.19 10.12 -15.19
CA LEU A 176 -3.46 10.69 -16.52
C LEU A 176 -3.35 12.21 -16.58
N GLU A 177 -3.42 12.91 -15.45
CA GLU A 177 -3.17 14.35 -15.37
C GLU A 177 -1.70 14.68 -15.06
N GLY A 178 -0.85 13.68 -14.84
CA GLY A 178 0.51 13.91 -14.37
C GLY A 178 0.54 14.63 -13.02
N GLY A 179 -0.39 14.29 -12.11
CA GLY A 179 -0.43 14.78 -10.73
C GLY A 179 0.74 14.28 -9.85
N PHE A 180 1.85 13.91 -10.47
CA PHE A 180 3.05 13.39 -9.86
C PHE A 180 4.26 13.68 -10.75
N GLN A 181 5.44 13.72 -10.13
CA GLN A 181 6.72 13.70 -10.84
C GLN A 181 7.63 12.67 -10.15
N CYS A 182 8.30 13.04 -9.05
CA CYS A 182 9.11 12.09 -8.27
C CYS A 182 8.28 11.03 -7.52
N GLY A 183 6.97 11.24 -7.39
CA GLY A 183 6.04 10.26 -6.81
C GLY A 183 6.03 10.14 -5.29
N ILE A 184 7.00 10.70 -4.56
CA ILE A 184 7.11 10.52 -3.09
C ILE A 184 5.86 11.01 -2.34
N CYS A 185 5.28 12.14 -2.75
CA CYS A 185 4.10 12.70 -2.09
C CYS A 185 2.77 12.12 -2.60
N THR A 186 2.76 11.44 -3.76
CA THR A 186 1.55 11.12 -4.52
C THR A 186 0.57 10.25 -3.75
N ARG A 187 1.05 9.22 -3.05
CA ARG A 187 0.21 8.34 -2.22
C ARG A 187 -0.51 9.12 -1.11
N GLY A 188 0.21 10.04 -0.47
CA GLY A 188 -0.33 10.91 0.56
C GLY A 188 -1.44 11.83 0.05
N PHE A 189 -1.18 12.49 -1.10
CA PHE A 189 -2.18 13.33 -1.76
C PHE A 189 -3.43 12.54 -2.17
N ILE A 190 -3.26 11.33 -2.72
CA ILE A 190 -4.38 10.47 -3.10
C ILE A 190 -5.23 10.13 -1.86
N MET A 191 -4.62 9.74 -0.74
CA MET A 191 -5.37 9.35 0.46
C MET A 191 -6.06 10.53 1.16
N SER A 192 -5.43 11.71 1.21
CA SER A 192 -6.10 12.93 1.70
C SER A 192 -7.28 13.32 0.80
N SER A 193 -7.10 13.24 -0.51
CA SER A 193 -8.17 13.49 -1.49
C SER A 193 -9.31 12.48 -1.34
N TYR A 194 -8.99 11.20 -1.10
CA TYR A 194 -9.99 10.16 -0.87
C TYR A 194 -10.85 10.51 0.34
N ALA A 195 -10.24 10.85 1.48
CA ALA A 195 -10.98 11.23 2.68
C ALA A 195 -11.90 12.43 2.46
N LEU A 196 -11.43 13.46 1.72
CA LEU A 196 -12.27 14.58 1.31
C LEU A 196 -13.48 14.11 0.50
N LEU A 197 -13.26 13.32 -0.54
CA LEU A 197 -14.32 12.92 -1.48
C LEU A 197 -15.33 11.93 -0.88
N GLN A 198 -14.98 11.23 0.20
CA GLN A 198 -15.95 10.44 0.97
C GLN A 198 -16.99 11.32 1.68
N SER A 199 -16.58 12.48 2.17
CA SER A 199 -17.48 13.40 2.90
C SER A 199 -18.10 14.47 2.01
N ASN A 200 -17.44 14.85 0.92
CA ASN A 200 -17.92 15.84 -0.02
C ASN A 200 -17.61 15.42 -1.47
N LYS A 201 -18.63 14.97 -2.20
CA LYS A 201 -18.49 14.52 -3.59
C LYS A 201 -18.32 15.65 -4.62
N ASN A 202 -18.56 16.90 -4.24
CA ASN A 202 -18.41 18.06 -5.13
C ASN A 202 -17.71 19.24 -4.43
N PRO A 203 -16.44 19.06 -4.03
CA PRO A 203 -15.73 20.10 -3.30
C PRO A 203 -15.34 21.26 -4.21
N THR A 204 -15.36 22.47 -3.65
CA THR A 204 -14.78 23.65 -4.31
C THR A 204 -13.26 23.55 -4.38
N THR A 205 -12.63 24.39 -5.20
CA THR A 205 -11.16 24.43 -5.28
C THR A 205 -10.53 24.73 -3.91
N GLU A 206 -11.16 25.62 -3.15
CA GLU A 206 -10.72 26.06 -1.83
C GLU A 206 -10.83 24.92 -0.82
N GLN A 207 -11.90 24.14 -0.86
CA GLN A 207 -12.06 22.94 -0.02
C GLN A 207 -11.02 21.86 -0.36
N ILE A 208 -10.69 21.69 -1.64
CA ILE A 208 -9.60 20.78 -2.04
C ILE A 208 -8.27 21.29 -1.50
N LYS A 209 -7.95 22.58 -1.67
CA LYS A 209 -6.70 23.17 -1.15
C LYS A 209 -6.57 23.00 0.37
N GLU A 210 -7.66 23.25 1.10
CA GLU A 210 -7.70 23.10 2.55
C GLU A 210 -7.44 21.65 2.96
N ALA A 211 -8.15 20.70 2.34
CA ALA A 211 -7.98 19.27 2.63
C ALA A 211 -6.57 18.74 2.31
N LEU A 212 -5.87 19.38 1.37
CA LEU A 212 -4.53 18.99 0.94
C LEU A 212 -3.42 19.84 1.58
N SER A 213 -3.75 20.81 2.44
CA SER A 213 -2.79 21.74 3.04
C SER A 213 -1.69 21.04 3.86
N GLY A 214 -1.99 19.85 4.40
CA GLY A 214 -1.04 18.99 5.11
C GLY A 214 -0.14 18.12 4.23
N ASN A 215 -0.27 18.19 2.90
CA ASN A 215 0.53 17.42 1.95
C ASN A 215 1.49 18.34 1.18
N ILE A 216 2.79 18.04 1.24
CA ILE A 216 3.84 18.87 0.62
C ILE A 216 4.36 18.19 -0.65
N CYS A 217 4.35 18.93 -1.76
CA CYS A 217 4.97 18.56 -3.03
C CYS A 217 6.18 19.45 -3.31
N ARG A 218 7.39 18.87 -3.32
CA ARG A 218 8.61 19.64 -3.65
C ARG A 218 8.83 19.83 -5.16
N CYS A 219 8.23 18.98 -5.99
CA CYS A 219 8.20 19.13 -7.44
C CYS A 219 7.33 20.30 -7.91
N GLY A 220 6.44 20.81 -7.05
CA GLY A 220 5.57 21.95 -7.37
C GLY A 220 4.35 21.62 -8.23
N GLU A 221 3.98 20.34 -8.36
CA GLU A 221 2.88 19.88 -9.25
C GLU A 221 1.46 20.17 -8.72
N TYR A 222 1.29 21.15 -7.84
CA TYR A 222 0.01 21.43 -7.16
C TYR A 222 -1.15 21.70 -8.13
N ALA A 223 -0.92 22.39 -9.25
CA ALA A 223 -1.97 22.64 -10.24
C ALA A 223 -2.51 21.34 -10.84
N LYS A 224 -1.63 20.41 -11.22
CA LYS A 224 -2.00 19.09 -11.75
C LYS A 224 -2.63 18.19 -10.69
N ILE A 225 -2.14 18.26 -9.45
CA ILE A 225 -2.74 17.59 -8.28
C ILE A 225 -4.18 18.06 -8.07
N LEU A 226 -4.42 19.39 -8.02
CA LEU A 226 -5.77 19.94 -7.87
C LEU A 226 -6.68 19.54 -9.03
N ASN A 227 -6.18 19.55 -10.26
CA ASN A 227 -6.94 19.11 -11.43
C ASN A 227 -7.31 17.62 -11.33
N SER A 228 -6.37 16.79 -10.87
CA SER A 228 -6.60 15.35 -10.65
C SER A 228 -7.75 15.11 -9.67
N VAL A 229 -7.79 15.84 -8.55
CA VAL A 229 -8.88 15.70 -7.58
C VAL A 229 -10.22 16.14 -8.15
N LYS A 230 -10.27 17.26 -8.88
CA LYS A 230 -11.50 17.76 -9.52
C LYS A 230 -12.05 16.75 -10.53
N LYS A 231 -11.18 16.21 -11.39
CA LYS A 231 -11.54 15.20 -12.39
C LYS A 231 -12.00 13.90 -11.74
N ALA A 232 -11.30 13.43 -10.72
CA ALA A 232 -11.73 12.26 -9.95
C ALA A 232 -13.10 12.49 -9.28
N ALA A 233 -13.35 13.68 -8.72
CA ALA A 233 -14.63 14.02 -8.12
C ALA A 233 -15.78 14.02 -9.14
N ALA A 234 -15.55 14.60 -10.33
CA ALA A 234 -16.51 14.58 -11.43
C ALA A 234 -16.82 13.15 -11.89
N GLU A 235 -15.80 12.33 -12.09
CA GLU A 235 -15.98 10.94 -12.49
C GLU A 235 -16.74 10.12 -11.43
N LEU A 236 -16.45 10.31 -10.14
CA LEU A 236 -17.18 9.66 -9.04
C LEU A 236 -18.65 10.07 -8.96
N ARG A 237 -19.05 11.20 -9.58
CA ARG A 237 -20.44 11.62 -9.73
C ARG A 237 -21.09 11.10 -11.02
N GLY A 238 -20.36 10.35 -11.84
CA GLY A 238 -20.84 9.83 -13.13
C GLY A 238 -20.75 10.82 -14.29
N GLU A 239 -20.01 11.92 -14.13
CA GLU A 239 -19.81 12.90 -15.20
C GLU A 239 -18.79 12.36 -16.22
N LYS A 240 -18.94 12.73 -17.49
CA LYS A 240 -17.96 12.42 -18.53
C LYS A 240 -16.73 13.31 -18.33
N VAL A 241 -15.59 12.68 -18.08
CA VAL A 241 -14.31 13.37 -17.84
C VAL A 241 -13.35 13.09 -18.99
N THR A 242 -12.71 14.13 -19.50
CA THR A 242 -11.59 14.02 -20.44
C THR A 242 -10.28 14.23 -19.68
N TYR A 243 -9.38 13.26 -19.77
CA TYR A 243 -8.05 13.35 -19.15
C TYR A 243 -7.02 13.97 -20.11
N THR A 244 -5.91 14.47 -19.55
CA THR A 244 -4.82 15.09 -20.32
C THR A 244 -4.06 14.04 -21.13
N ALA A 245 -3.69 12.92 -20.51
CA ALA A 245 -3.16 11.76 -21.22
C ALA A 245 -4.29 10.80 -21.66
N PRO A 246 -4.18 10.16 -22.84
CA PRO A 246 -5.10 9.11 -23.24
C PRO A 246 -4.94 7.88 -22.33
N LEU A 247 -6.05 7.21 -22.03
CA LEU A 247 -6.02 5.92 -21.36
C LEU A 247 -5.66 4.84 -22.38
N ILE A 248 -4.37 4.51 -22.49
CA ILE A 248 -3.92 3.38 -23.31
C ILE A 248 -4.16 2.11 -22.50
N THR A 249 -5.34 1.53 -22.63
CA THR A 249 -5.62 0.18 -22.12
C THR A 249 -5.34 -0.79 -23.23
N ASP A 250 -4.20 -1.48 -23.17
CA ASP A 250 -3.78 -2.60 -24.01
C ASP A 250 -4.73 -2.90 -25.19
N GLU A 251 -4.71 -2.04 -26.22
CA GLU A 251 -4.77 -2.62 -27.55
C GLU A 251 -3.49 -3.44 -27.60
N ALA A 252 -3.65 -4.77 -27.74
CA ALA A 252 -2.52 -5.67 -27.97
C ALA A 252 -1.61 -4.94 -28.95
N PRO A 253 -0.31 -4.74 -28.63
CA PRO A 253 0.56 -3.97 -29.50
C PRO A 253 0.35 -4.53 -30.90
N THR A 254 -0.09 -3.69 -31.84
CA THR A 254 -0.34 -4.08 -33.23
C THR A 254 0.78 -5.02 -33.58
N PRO A 255 0.52 -6.31 -33.88
CA PRO A 255 1.57 -7.31 -33.93
C PRO A 255 2.63 -6.74 -34.84
N ILE A 256 3.78 -6.39 -34.26
CA ILE A 256 4.92 -5.95 -35.03
C ILE A 256 5.12 -7.12 -35.96
N THR A 257 4.88 -6.91 -37.25
CA THR A 257 4.90 -7.97 -38.25
C THR A 257 6.27 -8.62 -38.12
N GLN A 258 6.34 -9.73 -37.39
CA GLN A 258 7.59 -10.47 -37.25
C GLN A 258 7.84 -11.00 -38.64
N ASN A 259 8.86 -10.47 -39.31
CA ASN A 259 9.28 -10.97 -40.61
C ASN A 259 9.57 -12.47 -40.41
N THR A 260 8.70 -13.34 -40.93
CA THR A 260 8.81 -14.80 -40.83
C THR A 260 9.88 -15.39 -41.75
N GLY A 261 10.78 -14.55 -42.27
CA GLY A 261 11.94 -14.95 -43.06
C GLY A 261 13.13 -15.34 -42.17
N PRO A 262 14.15 -16.01 -42.72
CA PRO A 262 15.40 -16.23 -42.00
C PRO A 262 16.00 -14.88 -41.57
N SER A 263 16.30 -14.74 -40.27
CA SER A 263 16.88 -13.52 -39.71
C SER A 263 18.04 -13.86 -38.79
N THR A 264 19.10 -13.06 -38.86
CA THR A 264 20.24 -13.10 -37.94
C THR A 264 20.29 -11.82 -37.13
N SER A 265 20.75 -11.88 -35.89
CA SER A 265 20.98 -10.71 -35.04
C SER A 265 22.28 -10.82 -34.27
N ARG A 266 22.98 -9.70 -34.07
CA ARG A 266 24.16 -9.61 -33.20
C ARG A 266 24.17 -8.28 -32.48
N GLN A 267 24.52 -8.30 -31.20
CA GLN A 267 24.76 -7.10 -30.43
C GLN A 267 26.19 -6.61 -30.67
N PHE A 268 26.34 -5.31 -30.88
CA PHE A 268 27.60 -4.60 -31.01
C PHE A 268 27.68 -3.51 -29.94
N GLU A 269 28.88 -3.25 -29.43
CA GLU A 269 29.15 -2.12 -28.54
C GLU A 269 29.70 -0.95 -29.36
N PHE A 270 29.18 0.26 -29.16
CA PHE A 270 29.73 1.43 -29.83
C PHE A 270 31.15 1.73 -29.35
N VAL A 271 31.99 2.25 -30.26
CA VAL A 271 33.31 2.78 -29.87
C VAL A 271 33.14 3.97 -28.92
N THR A 272 32.19 4.85 -29.25
CA THR A 272 31.78 6.00 -28.43
C THR A 272 30.29 5.87 -28.13
N ALA A 273 29.92 5.86 -26.86
CA ALA A 273 28.51 5.83 -26.46
C ALA A 273 27.76 7.07 -26.98
N LEU A 274 26.49 6.88 -27.33
CA LEU A 274 25.58 7.95 -27.65
C LEU A 274 25.32 8.80 -26.39
N GLY A 275 25.07 10.09 -26.61
CA GLY A 275 24.85 11.05 -25.53
C GLY A 275 23.48 10.90 -24.86
N THR A 276 22.47 10.45 -25.61
CA THR A 276 21.10 10.23 -25.10
C THR A 276 20.40 9.08 -25.85
N ILE A 277 19.28 8.62 -25.29
CA ILE A 277 18.46 7.58 -25.93
C ILE A 277 17.76 8.09 -27.21
N GLU A 278 17.47 9.38 -27.31
CA GLU A 278 16.87 9.96 -28.53
C GLU A 278 17.83 9.89 -29.72
N GLN A 279 19.15 10.02 -29.48
CA GLN A 279 20.16 9.79 -30.53
C GLN A 279 20.18 8.33 -31.01
N PHE A 280 19.86 7.39 -30.11
CA PHE A 280 19.71 5.98 -30.49
C PHE A 280 18.46 5.79 -31.36
N ASP A 281 17.35 6.45 -31.04
CA ASP A 281 16.11 6.36 -31.82
C ASP A 281 16.30 6.88 -33.25
N ASP A 282 17.01 8.01 -33.42
CA ASP A 282 17.36 8.56 -34.72
C ASP A 282 18.23 7.58 -35.55
N LEU A 283 19.27 7.00 -34.93
CA LEU A 283 20.11 5.98 -35.54
C LEU A 283 19.31 4.73 -35.94
N ALA A 284 18.45 4.25 -35.04
CA ALA A 284 17.63 3.08 -35.28
C ALA A 284 16.64 3.32 -36.43
N LEU A 285 16.12 4.54 -36.58
CA LEU A 285 15.26 4.93 -37.69
C LEU A 285 16.04 4.94 -39.02
N GLU A 286 17.25 5.49 -39.05
CA GLU A 286 18.11 5.48 -40.25
C GLU A 286 18.45 4.04 -40.66
N LEU A 287 18.87 3.20 -39.72
CA LEU A 287 19.26 1.82 -39.99
C LEU A 287 18.09 0.97 -40.50
N LYS A 288 16.87 1.17 -39.98
CA LYS A 288 15.66 0.48 -40.46
C LYS A 288 15.33 0.80 -41.93
N GLN A 289 15.83 1.91 -42.47
CA GLN A 289 15.66 2.26 -43.89
C GLN A 289 16.70 1.57 -44.79
N LYS A 290 17.76 0.97 -44.24
CA LYS A 290 18.81 0.30 -45.03
C LYS A 290 18.30 -1.06 -45.54
N PRO A 291 18.48 -1.38 -46.84
CA PRO A 291 18.06 -2.67 -47.40
C PRO A 291 18.69 -3.86 -46.67
N GLY A 292 17.86 -4.80 -46.24
CA GLY A 292 18.29 -6.02 -45.54
C GLY A 292 18.26 -5.93 -44.01
N ILE A 293 18.08 -4.74 -43.43
CA ILE A 293 17.79 -4.58 -42.01
C ILE A 293 16.30 -4.83 -41.77
N LEU A 294 16.00 -5.76 -40.87
CA LEU A 294 14.65 -6.19 -40.50
C LEU A 294 14.19 -5.57 -39.18
N GLY A 295 15.13 -5.15 -38.33
CA GLY A 295 14.85 -4.52 -37.04
C GLY A 295 16.13 -4.00 -36.38
N VAL A 296 15.97 -3.10 -35.42
CA VAL A 296 17.07 -2.54 -34.64
C VAL A 296 16.58 -2.31 -33.21
N SER A 297 17.33 -2.80 -32.22
CA SER A 297 17.13 -2.55 -30.80
C SER A 297 18.46 -2.26 -30.12
N GLY A 298 18.46 -1.70 -28.91
CA GLY A 298 19.72 -1.32 -28.26
C GLY A 298 19.55 -0.32 -27.13
N THR A 299 20.67 0.31 -26.78
CA THR A 299 20.82 1.34 -25.74
C THR A 299 21.80 2.39 -26.26
N GLU A 300 22.08 3.41 -25.44
CA GLU A 300 23.09 4.43 -25.75
C GLU A 300 24.51 3.84 -25.86
N ARG A 301 24.74 2.59 -25.44
CA ARG A 301 26.04 1.92 -25.47
C ARG A 301 26.11 0.78 -26.47
N THR A 302 24.97 0.23 -26.89
CA THR A 302 24.93 -0.98 -27.70
C THR A 302 23.86 -0.92 -28.77
N VAL A 303 24.08 -1.61 -29.88
CA VAL A 303 23.11 -1.75 -30.95
C VAL A 303 23.00 -3.21 -31.36
N THR A 304 21.78 -3.66 -31.58
CA THR A 304 21.43 -5.02 -32.00
C THR A 304 20.59 -4.93 -33.27
N PRO A 305 21.23 -4.85 -34.44
CA PRO A 305 20.53 -4.99 -35.72
C PRO A 305 20.06 -6.44 -35.89
N ILE A 306 18.89 -6.59 -36.51
CA ILE A 306 18.34 -7.84 -37.01
C ILE A 306 18.34 -7.70 -38.54
N TRP A 307 18.92 -8.66 -39.26
CA TRP A 307 19.07 -8.58 -40.71
C TRP A 307 18.80 -9.91 -41.42
N ASP A 308 18.50 -9.81 -42.71
CA ASP A 308 18.33 -10.95 -43.61
C ASP A 308 19.72 -11.48 -44.03
N PRO A 309 20.10 -12.71 -43.63
CA PRO A 309 21.43 -13.27 -43.93
C PRO A 309 21.62 -13.59 -45.41
N SER A 310 20.57 -13.62 -46.22
CA SER A 310 20.67 -13.75 -47.69
C SER A 310 21.09 -12.45 -48.37
N ARG A 311 20.99 -11.31 -47.66
CA ARG A 311 21.26 -9.96 -48.20
C ARG A 311 22.43 -9.27 -47.52
N LEU A 312 22.65 -9.54 -46.23
CA LEU A 312 23.68 -8.89 -45.42
C LEU A 312 24.47 -9.91 -44.61
N ASP A 313 25.78 -9.69 -44.52
CA ASP A 313 26.66 -10.34 -43.56
C ASP A 313 27.05 -9.38 -42.44
N GLU A 314 27.70 -9.91 -41.40
CA GLU A 314 28.11 -9.10 -40.26
C GLU A 314 29.08 -7.97 -40.64
N ILE A 315 29.96 -8.21 -41.61
CA ILE A 315 30.95 -7.23 -42.09
C ILE A 315 30.22 -6.01 -42.66
N ARG A 316 29.21 -6.24 -43.50
CA ARG A 316 28.41 -5.16 -44.08
C ARG A 316 27.59 -4.43 -43.02
N VAL A 317 27.05 -5.12 -42.01
CA VAL A 317 26.33 -4.49 -40.89
C VAL A 317 27.25 -3.56 -40.09
N ARG A 318 28.48 -3.99 -39.79
CA ARG A 318 29.48 -3.14 -39.12
C ARG A 318 29.86 -1.93 -39.96
N GLN A 319 29.97 -2.10 -41.27
CA GLN A 319 30.24 -0.99 -42.19
C GLN A 319 29.09 0.01 -42.22
N MET A 320 27.83 -0.44 -42.24
CA MET A 320 26.66 0.44 -42.17
C MET A 320 26.66 1.28 -40.89
N LEU A 321 26.98 0.68 -39.74
CA LEU A 321 27.10 1.41 -38.46
C LEU A 321 28.23 2.44 -38.47
N ALA A 322 29.35 2.14 -39.14
CA ALA A 322 30.42 3.13 -39.33
C ALA A 322 30.01 4.27 -40.28
N GLU A 323 29.25 3.97 -41.34
CA GLU A 323 28.72 4.96 -42.30
C GLU A 323 27.75 5.95 -41.65
N THR A 324 27.00 5.53 -40.61
CA THR A 324 26.15 6.42 -39.80
C THR A 324 26.93 7.25 -38.76
N GLY A 325 28.26 7.19 -38.76
CA GLY A 325 29.09 7.90 -37.78
C GLY A 325 29.17 7.23 -36.41
N HIS A 326 28.67 5.99 -36.26
CA HIS A 326 28.61 5.26 -35.01
C HIS A 326 29.34 3.91 -35.10
N PRO A 327 30.68 3.92 -35.30
CA PRO A 327 31.44 2.69 -35.44
C PRO A 327 31.36 1.86 -34.16
N VAL A 328 31.41 0.54 -34.35
CA VAL A 328 31.32 -0.44 -33.26
C VAL A 328 32.64 -1.17 -33.04
N ARG A 329 32.86 -1.60 -31.80
CA ARG A 329 34.03 -2.39 -31.42
C ARG A 329 34.06 -3.73 -32.17
N PRO A 330 35.26 -4.27 -32.45
CA PRO A 330 35.41 -5.59 -33.07
C PRO A 330 34.69 -6.68 -32.27
#